data_AF-A0A9D5PL85-F1
#
_entry.id   AF-A0A9D5PL85-F1
#
_cell.length_a   1.000
_cell.length_b   1.000
_cell.length_c   1.000
_cell.angle_alpha   90.00
_cell.angle_beta   90.00
_cell.angle_gamma   90.00
#
_symmetry.space_group_name_H-M   'P 1'
#
loop_
_entity.id
_entity.type
_entity.pdbx_description
1 polymer ?
#
loop_
_entity_poly.entity_id
_entity_poly.type
_entity_poly.pdbx_seq_one_letter_code
_entity_poly.pdbx_strand_id
1 'polypeptide(L)'
;MKKKILLLVLSVFCLAALIGGLFVANAAEAPATDIVGHNLSLDDSVQIIYYVYQTAPEGAETGVLCWYDPQENYTLENAQYKLSKSSAEIIDGKEYAKYAFSYLAAKMMSTDIYAVSYVKVGDTVTYSEPDKYSVLQYCYNKKDSTTIMGEGGTTLGELVAGILDYGALAQTFFRYNLDRLANANYYEISAVNGTLADGTKSGLFQAGELVTLNAPAEKDGVPFFSWKDETGATVGTEANMQITVGTTEKTFTAVYEEIVPEEPYNVKFMLDDTAAAIGEEFVVPLSVKSIDTAEVDGLIAYNLQYDKTVLEFVGFESYGSLITGSVAGANSVVAANHLINLGYSPAIVANGTICNLRFRVKNTVSADTQTTISMQVSASKNRQPLDTVIAPSCVATVTAQ
;
A
#
# COMPACT_ATOMS: atom_id res chain seq x y z
N MET A 1 -45.48 28.03 10.63
CA MET A 1 -45.23 26.75 9.95
C MET A 1 -43.74 26.65 9.69
N LYS A 2 -43.00 25.98 10.58
CA LYS A 2 -41.55 25.83 10.47
C LYS A 2 -41.26 24.80 9.37
N LYS A 3 -40.78 25.24 8.21
CA LYS A 3 -40.21 24.34 7.21
C LYS A 3 -38.94 23.75 7.83
N LYS A 4 -39.01 22.49 8.26
CA LYS A 4 -37.83 21.71 8.61
C LYS A 4 -36.99 21.58 7.33
N ILE A 5 -35.92 22.35 7.23
CA ILE A 5 -34.92 22.20 6.18
C ILE A 5 -34.04 21.03 6.61
N LEU A 6 -34.43 19.82 6.19
CA LEU A 6 -33.63 18.61 6.36
C LEU A 6 -32.55 18.62 5.26
N LEU A 7 -31.40 19.24 5.54
CA LEU A 7 -30.25 19.25 4.62
C LEU A 7 -29.36 18.04 4.95
N LEU A 8 -29.69 16.91 4.32
CA LEU A 8 -28.95 15.66 4.44
C LEU A 8 -27.91 15.61 3.30
N VAL A 9 -26.72 16.18 3.54
CA VAL A 9 -25.58 15.95 2.64
C VAL A 9 -24.92 14.65 3.06
N LEU A 10 -25.41 13.55 2.48
CA LEU A 10 -24.89 12.20 2.68
C LEU A 10 -23.45 12.15 2.14
N SER A 11 -22.47 12.02 3.03
CA SER A 11 -21.08 11.78 2.64
C SER A 11 -20.93 10.27 2.40
N VAL A 12 -21.40 9.78 1.25
CA VAL A 12 -21.29 8.36 0.87
C VAL A 12 -19.87 8.09 0.39
N PHE A 13 -19.03 7.50 1.25
CA PHE A 13 -17.89 6.74 0.76
C PHE A 13 -18.40 5.36 0.35
N CYS A 14 -18.72 5.20 -0.93
CA CYS A 14 -19.02 3.88 -1.49
C CYS A 14 -17.75 3.04 -1.48
N LEU A 15 -17.54 2.24 -0.43
CA LEU A 15 -16.65 1.09 -0.51
C LEU A 15 -17.40 -0.01 -1.26
N ALA A 16 -17.17 -0.11 -2.57
CA ALA A 16 -17.69 -1.22 -3.36
C ALA A 16 -16.93 -2.50 -2.98
N ALA A 17 -17.47 -3.27 -2.03
CA ALA A 17 -17.07 -4.66 -1.83
C ALA A 17 -17.54 -5.47 -3.06
N LEU A 18 -16.61 -5.71 -3.98
CA LEU A 18 -16.83 -6.48 -5.20
C LEU A 18 -16.80 -7.97 -4.83
N ILE A 19 -17.94 -8.51 -4.36
CA ILE A 19 -18.08 -9.95 -4.14
C ILE A 19 -18.41 -10.60 -5.49
N GLY A 20 -17.38 -11.14 -6.15
CA GLY A 20 -17.55 -12.05 -7.28
C GLY A 20 -17.99 -13.43 -6.79
N GLY A 21 -19.15 -13.90 -7.26
CA GLY A 21 -19.62 -15.26 -7.00
C GLY A 21 -20.75 -15.63 -7.95
N LEU A 22 -20.56 -16.71 -8.72
CA LEU A 22 -21.51 -17.27 -9.68
C LEU A 22 -22.85 -17.65 -9.02
N PHE A 23 -23.94 -17.38 -9.73
CA PHE A 23 -25.33 -17.69 -9.33
C PHE A 23 -25.58 -19.20 -9.16
N VAL A 24 -26.10 -19.58 -7.98
CA VAL A 24 -26.98 -20.74 -7.79
C VAL A 24 -28.11 -20.36 -6.79
N ALA A 25 -29.29 -20.95 -7.00
CA ALA A 25 -30.61 -20.59 -6.48
C ALA A 25 -30.78 -20.35 -4.96
N ASN A 26 -31.62 -19.34 -4.65
CA ASN A 26 -32.35 -19.05 -3.39
C ASN A 26 -31.90 -19.80 -2.12
N ALA A 27 -30.73 -19.44 -1.59
CA ALA A 27 -30.50 -19.46 -0.16
C ALA A 27 -30.95 -18.12 0.42
N ALA A 28 -31.59 -18.11 1.60
CA ALA A 28 -31.81 -16.87 2.33
C ALA A 28 -30.44 -16.18 2.51
N GLU A 29 -30.34 -14.92 2.08
CA GLU A 29 -29.09 -14.16 2.14
C GLU A 29 -28.61 -14.14 3.60
N ALA A 30 -27.34 -14.50 3.82
CA ALA A 30 -26.77 -14.56 5.16
C ALA A 30 -26.89 -13.18 5.84
N PRO A 31 -27.14 -13.13 7.16
CA PRO A 31 -27.28 -11.86 7.84
C PRO A 31 -25.99 -11.05 7.71
N ALA A 32 -26.11 -9.80 7.27
CA ALA A 32 -25.02 -8.88 7.01
C ALA A 32 -25.36 -7.50 7.57
N THR A 33 -24.34 -6.77 8.00
CA THR A 33 -24.49 -5.41 8.54
C THR A 33 -23.24 -4.62 8.28
N ASP A 34 -23.41 -3.35 7.92
CA ASP A 34 -22.29 -2.44 7.70
C ASP A 34 -22.67 -1.00 8.01
N ILE A 35 -21.74 -0.26 8.62
CA ILE A 35 -21.89 1.18 8.84
C ILE A 35 -21.40 1.89 7.59
N VAL A 36 -22.33 2.45 6.82
CA VAL A 36 -22.05 2.98 5.48
C VAL A 36 -21.94 4.51 5.43
N GLY A 37 -22.20 5.17 6.56
CA GLY A 37 -22.12 6.62 6.61
C GLY A 37 -22.40 7.23 7.97
N HIS A 38 -21.97 8.48 8.09
CA HIS A 38 -22.05 9.29 9.29
C HIS A 38 -22.64 10.66 9.00
N ASN A 39 -23.31 11.23 10.00
CA ASN A 39 -23.67 12.64 10.01
C ASN A 39 -23.69 13.17 11.44
N LEU A 40 -23.76 14.49 11.58
CA LEU A 40 -23.96 15.15 12.85
C LEU A 40 -25.33 15.84 12.85
N SER A 41 -26.18 15.49 13.81
CA SER A 41 -27.40 16.24 14.08
C SER A 41 -27.08 17.46 14.93
N LEU A 42 -27.60 18.62 14.54
CA LEU A 42 -27.42 19.91 15.22
C LEU A 42 -28.77 20.59 15.58
N ASP A 43 -29.91 19.91 15.38
CA ASP A 43 -31.25 20.52 15.48
C ASP A 43 -31.64 20.82 16.95
N ASP A 44 -31.48 19.84 17.85
CA ASP A 44 -31.81 19.97 19.28
C ASP A 44 -30.61 19.69 20.21
N SER A 45 -29.86 18.62 19.93
CA SER A 45 -28.60 18.29 20.59
C SER A 45 -27.61 17.71 19.60
N VAL A 46 -26.32 17.86 19.91
CA VAL A 46 -25.23 17.30 19.09
C VAL A 46 -25.28 15.77 19.21
N GLN A 47 -25.56 15.09 18.09
CA GLN A 47 -25.62 13.63 18.02
C GLN A 47 -24.89 13.12 16.78
N ILE A 48 -24.10 12.06 16.94
CA ILE A 48 -23.57 11.34 15.79
C ILE A 48 -24.66 10.38 15.29
N ILE A 49 -24.96 10.46 13.99
CA ILE A 49 -25.93 9.61 13.32
C ILE A 49 -25.17 8.60 12.47
N TYR A 50 -25.33 7.32 12.79
CA TYR A 50 -24.84 6.21 12.00
C TYR A 50 -25.93 5.74 11.04
N TYR A 51 -25.56 5.59 9.77
CA TYR A 51 -26.39 5.01 8.73
C TYR A 51 -25.90 3.59 8.47
N VAL A 52 -26.77 2.61 8.68
CA VAL A 52 -26.40 1.21 8.64
C VAL A 52 -27.20 0.50 7.57
N TYR A 53 -26.51 -0.18 6.66
CA TYR A 53 -27.12 -1.12 5.73
C TYR A 53 -27.14 -2.49 6.38
N GLN A 54 -28.29 -3.15 6.37
CA GLN A 54 -28.47 -4.46 7.01
C GLN A 54 -29.33 -5.38 6.16
N THR A 55 -28.90 -6.64 6.06
CA THR A 55 -29.73 -7.75 5.61
C THR A 55 -29.93 -8.65 6.82
N ALA A 56 -31.17 -8.81 7.28
CA ALA A 56 -31.47 -9.59 8.47
C ALA A 56 -32.83 -10.31 8.30
N PRO A 57 -32.96 -11.55 8.82
CA PRO A 57 -34.25 -12.23 8.83
C PRO A 57 -35.24 -11.52 9.76
N GLU A 58 -36.53 -11.73 9.52
CA GLU A 58 -37.59 -11.17 10.37
C GLU A 58 -37.40 -11.61 11.83
N GLY A 59 -37.50 -10.66 12.76
CA GLY A 59 -37.31 -10.90 14.20
C GLY A 59 -35.86 -10.94 14.68
N ALA A 60 -34.86 -10.74 13.80
CA ALA A 60 -33.49 -10.54 14.22
C ALA A 60 -33.34 -9.26 15.08
N GLU A 61 -32.49 -9.33 16.10
CA GLU A 61 -32.12 -8.15 16.88
C GLU A 61 -30.99 -7.41 16.16
N THR A 62 -31.15 -6.11 15.93
CA THR A 62 -30.11 -5.29 15.28
C THR A 62 -29.82 -4.02 16.06
N GLY A 63 -28.60 -3.53 15.95
CA GLY A 63 -28.19 -2.33 16.67
C GLY A 63 -26.82 -1.82 16.27
N VAL A 64 -26.40 -0.75 16.95
CA VAL A 64 -25.03 -0.24 16.92
C VAL A 64 -24.48 -0.22 18.35
N LEU A 65 -23.27 -0.71 18.52
CA LEU A 65 -22.52 -0.72 19.77
C LEU A 65 -21.48 0.39 19.71
N CYS A 66 -21.25 1.11 20.82
CA CYS A 66 -20.28 2.21 20.85
C CYS A 66 -19.36 2.17 22.08
N TRP A 67 -18.15 2.71 21.89
CA TRP A 67 -17.09 2.85 22.89
C TRP A 67 -16.34 4.18 22.72
N TYR A 68 -15.76 4.70 23.81
CA TYR A 68 -14.80 5.82 23.73
C TYR A 68 -13.37 5.37 23.41
N ASP A 69 -13.03 4.12 23.72
CA ASP A 69 -11.69 3.57 23.54
C ASP A 69 -11.74 2.37 22.58
N PRO A 70 -10.69 2.16 21.75
CA PRO A 70 -10.64 1.00 20.88
C PRO A 70 -10.61 -0.30 21.68
N GLN A 71 -11.21 -1.35 21.14
CA GLN A 71 -11.28 -2.67 21.75
C GLN A 71 -10.47 -3.68 20.95
N GLU A 72 -9.89 -4.67 21.62
CA GLU A 72 -9.32 -5.85 20.96
C GLU A 72 -10.41 -6.64 20.23
N ASN A 73 -11.59 -6.75 20.85
CA ASN A 73 -12.77 -7.38 20.29
C ASN A 73 -14.01 -6.52 20.59
N TYR A 74 -14.76 -6.13 19.56
CA TYR A 74 -15.98 -5.33 19.71
C TYR A 74 -17.20 -6.26 19.80
N THR A 75 -17.82 -6.38 20.97
CA THR A 75 -18.90 -7.36 21.18
C THR A 75 -20.08 -6.79 21.97
N LEU A 76 -21.22 -7.47 21.87
CA LEU A 76 -22.41 -7.14 22.67
C LEU A 76 -22.17 -7.16 24.18
N GLU A 77 -21.22 -7.96 24.66
CA GLU A 77 -20.94 -8.12 26.09
C GLU A 77 -20.18 -6.93 26.67
N ASN A 78 -19.20 -6.41 25.92
CA ASN A 78 -18.33 -5.33 26.39
C ASN A 78 -18.73 -3.92 25.89
N ALA A 79 -19.82 -3.80 25.14
CA ALA A 79 -20.33 -2.52 24.66
C ALA A 79 -20.64 -1.54 25.80
N GLN A 80 -20.05 -0.34 25.75
CA GLN A 80 -20.36 0.73 26.70
C GLN A 80 -21.77 1.29 26.45
N TYR A 81 -22.15 1.40 25.17
CA TYR A 81 -23.46 1.86 24.75
C TYR A 81 -24.05 0.94 23.69
N LYS A 82 -25.36 0.75 23.76
CA LYS A 82 -26.15 -0.02 22.79
C LYS A 82 -27.23 0.89 22.23
N LEU A 83 -27.16 1.16 20.94
CA LEU A 83 -28.09 2.05 20.26
C LEU A 83 -29.19 1.23 19.59
N SER A 84 -30.43 1.68 19.77
CA SER A 84 -31.58 1.16 19.04
C SER A 84 -31.87 2.03 17.82
N LYS A 85 -32.52 1.43 16.82
CA LYS A 85 -32.91 2.12 15.58
C LYS A 85 -33.80 3.32 15.90
N SER A 86 -33.36 4.51 15.53
CA SER A 86 -34.12 5.75 15.73
C SER A 86 -35.12 5.99 14.60
N SER A 87 -34.72 5.69 13.37
CA SER A 87 -35.52 5.84 12.15
C SER A 87 -34.88 5.04 11.01
N ALA A 88 -35.43 5.14 9.80
CA ALA A 88 -34.78 4.67 8.58
C ALA A 88 -34.92 5.71 7.47
N GLU A 89 -34.08 5.59 6.45
CA GLU A 89 -34.19 6.35 5.21
C GLU A 89 -34.03 5.41 4.01
N ILE A 90 -34.81 5.65 2.96
CA ILE A 90 -34.73 4.87 1.73
C ILE A 90 -33.99 5.72 0.70
N ILE A 91 -32.86 5.20 0.20
CA ILE A 91 -32.06 5.83 -0.85
C ILE A 91 -31.90 4.78 -1.94
N ASP A 92 -32.27 5.12 -3.17
CA ASP A 92 -32.20 4.23 -4.33
C ASP A 92 -32.82 2.83 -4.11
N GLY A 93 -33.94 2.80 -3.36
CA GLY A 93 -34.67 1.56 -3.06
C GLY A 93 -34.06 0.69 -1.96
N LYS A 94 -32.94 1.09 -1.35
CA LYS A 94 -32.33 0.44 -0.19
C LYS A 94 -32.69 1.17 1.09
N GLU A 95 -33.04 0.42 2.13
CA GLU A 95 -33.29 0.98 3.45
C GLU A 95 -31.98 1.08 4.26
N TYR A 96 -31.75 2.24 4.86
CA TYR A 96 -30.65 2.51 5.76
C TYR A 96 -31.22 2.85 7.14
N ALA A 97 -30.94 1.99 8.11
CA ALA A 97 -31.34 2.21 9.50
C ALA A 97 -30.46 3.31 10.12
N LYS A 98 -31.08 4.23 10.86
CA LYS A 98 -30.38 5.30 11.56
C LYS A 98 -30.28 4.98 13.04
N TYR A 99 -29.10 5.20 13.61
CA TYR A 99 -28.82 5.06 15.03
C TYR A 99 -28.16 6.34 15.52
N ALA A 100 -28.65 6.88 16.64
CA ALA A 100 -28.21 8.17 17.16
C ALA A 100 -27.41 8.00 18.45
N PHE A 101 -26.14 8.40 18.43
CA PHE A 101 -25.30 8.49 19.61
C PHE A 101 -25.39 9.89 20.21
N SER A 102 -25.98 9.99 21.41
CA SER A 102 -26.26 11.26 22.09
C SER A 102 -25.47 11.47 23.38
N TYR A 103 -24.59 10.54 23.72
CA TYR A 103 -23.78 10.60 24.95
C TYR A 103 -22.53 11.48 24.77
N LEU A 104 -22.72 12.69 24.21
CA LEU A 104 -21.66 13.64 23.93
C LEU A 104 -21.76 14.83 24.89
N ALA A 105 -20.68 15.08 25.64
CA ALA A 105 -20.51 16.31 26.40
C ALA A 105 -19.75 17.36 25.57
N ALA A 106 -19.91 18.65 25.89
CA ALA A 106 -19.20 19.74 25.23
C ALA A 106 -17.66 19.57 25.22
N LYS A 107 -17.09 18.96 26.27
CA LYS A 107 -15.65 18.68 26.35
C LYS A 107 -15.18 17.54 25.43
N MET A 108 -16.09 16.75 24.87
CA MET A 108 -15.79 15.54 24.07
C MET A 108 -15.76 15.82 22.55
N MET A 109 -15.64 17.08 22.13
CA MET A 109 -15.70 17.43 20.69
C MET A 109 -14.57 16.83 19.87
N SER A 110 -13.41 16.56 20.47
CA SER A 110 -12.29 15.84 19.84
C SER A 110 -12.19 14.36 20.24
N THR A 111 -13.18 13.84 20.96
CA THR A 111 -13.23 12.44 21.36
C THR A 111 -13.73 11.59 20.20
N ASP A 112 -12.97 10.58 19.85
CA ASP A 112 -13.35 9.59 18.87
C ASP A 112 -14.32 8.57 19.47
N ILE A 113 -15.36 8.22 18.71
CA ILE A 113 -16.38 7.24 19.08
C ILE A 113 -16.21 6.05 18.14
N TYR A 114 -15.82 4.92 18.72
CA TYR A 114 -15.72 3.64 18.03
C TYR A 114 -17.09 3.00 17.97
N ALA A 115 -17.50 2.50 16.81
CA ALA A 115 -18.80 1.92 16.59
C ALA A 115 -18.73 0.63 15.76
N VAL A 116 -19.60 -0.31 16.10
CA VAL A 116 -19.81 -1.55 15.35
C VAL A 116 -21.30 -1.81 15.24
N SER A 117 -21.79 -2.09 14.04
CA SER A 117 -23.16 -2.54 13.83
C SER A 117 -23.27 -4.05 14.00
N TYR A 118 -24.43 -4.53 14.46
CA TYR A 118 -24.65 -5.97 14.65
C TYR A 118 -26.03 -6.42 14.17
N VAL A 119 -26.08 -7.70 13.79
CA VAL A 119 -27.31 -8.49 13.58
C VAL A 119 -27.19 -9.78 14.39
N LYS A 120 -28.16 -10.03 15.26
CA LYS A 120 -28.22 -11.23 16.10
C LYS A 120 -29.42 -12.09 15.72
N VAL A 121 -29.14 -13.36 15.45
CA VAL A 121 -30.13 -14.39 15.09
C VAL A 121 -29.95 -15.57 16.04
N GLY A 122 -30.86 -15.72 17.00
CA GLY A 122 -30.69 -16.68 18.09
C GLY A 122 -29.46 -16.32 18.94
N ASP A 123 -28.52 -17.25 19.05
CA ASP A 123 -27.27 -17.06 19.81
C ASP A 123 -26.09 -16.57 18.95
N THR A 124 -26.27 -16.50 17.62
CA THR A 124 -25.23 -16.06 16.69
C THR A 124 -25.33 -14.56 16.46
N VAL A 125 -24.18 -13.88 16.48
CA VAL A 125 -24.08 -12.44 16.23
C VAL A 125 -23.09 -12.20 15.10
N THR A 126 -23.52 -11.48 14.07
CA THR A 126 -22.67 -10.92 13.02
C THR A 126 -22.39 -9.47 13.35
N TYR A 127 -21.13 -9.06 13.23
CA TYR A 127 -20.67 -7.69 13.45
C TYR A 127 -20.11 -7.10 12.15
N SER A 128 -20.22 -5.79 11.97
CA SER A 128 -19.46 -5.06 10.94
C SER A 128 -18.00 -4.89 11.37
N GLU A 129 -17.16 -4.44 10.44
CA GLU A 129 -15.84 -3.90 10.79
C GLU A 129 -15.98 -2.71 11.76
N PRO A 130 -14.97 -2.45 12.62
CA PRO A 130 -14.95 -1.28 13.48
C PRO A 130 -14.89 0.00 12.65
N ASP A 131 -15.81 0.91 12.94
CA ASP A 131 -15.80 2.27 12.43
C ASP A 131 -15.44 3.26 13.54
N LYS A 132 -14.91 4.42 13.18
CA LYS A 132 -14.53 5.50 14.10
C LYS A 132 -14.99 6.83 13.55
N TYR A 133 -15.71 7.59 14.37
CA TYR A 133 -16.17 8.93 14.01
C TYR A 133 -16.21 9.87 15.20
N SER A 134 -16.16 11.17 14.95
CA SER A 134 -16.22 12.20 15.99
C SER A 134 -16.89 13.48 15.48
N VAL A 135 -17.26 14.35 16.42
CA VAL A 135 -17.70 15.70 16.08
C VAL A 135 -16.58 16.45 15.37
N LEU A 136 -15.34 16.31 15.83
CA LEU A 136 -14.15 16.83 15.16
C LEU A 136 -14.06 16.36 13.71
N GLN A 137 -14.19 15.05 13.44
CA GLN A 137 -14.15 14.53 12.07
C GLN A 137 -15.25 15.12 11.19
N TYR A 138 -16.47 15.24 11.69
CA TYR A 138 -17.55 15.90 10.95
C TYR A 138 -17.20 17.34 10.61
N CYS A 139 -16.77 18.12 11.62
CA CYS A 139 -16.44 19.52 11.44
C CYS A 139 -15.26 19.69 10.48
N TYR A 140 -14.24 18.85 10.58
CA TYR A 140 -13.10 18.82 9.66
C TYR A 140 -13.55 18.63 8.22
N ASN A 141 -14.43 17.65 7.96
CA ASN A 141 -14.94 17.35 6.63
C ASN A 141 -15.85 18.45 6.06
N LYS A 142 -16.34 19.37 6.90
CA LYS A 142 -17.27 20.45 6.52
C LYS A 142 -16.68 21.85 6.68
N LYS A 143 -15.42 21.99 7.13
CA LYS A 143 -14.77 23.27 7.46
C LYS A 143 -14.79 24.28 6.31
N ASP A 144 -14.66 23.80 5.07
CA ASP A 144 -14.63 24.62 3.86
C ASP A 144 -16.01 24.73 3.18
N SER A 145 -17.08 24.23 3.81
CA SER A 145 -18.41 24.24 3.22
C SER A 145 -18.99 25.65 3.16
N THR A 146 -19.24 26.14 1.95
CA THR A 146 -19.90 27.43 1.70
C THR A 146 -21.43 27.33 1.70
N THR A 147 -21.99 26.18 2.10
CA THR A 147 -23.44 25.96 2.15
C THR A 147 -24.05 26.88 3.20
N ILE A 148 -24.92 27.81 2.78
CA ILE A 148 -25.61 28.70 3.70
C ILE A 148 -26.66 27.91 4.48
N MET A 149 -26.62 28.00 5.81
CA MET A 149 -27.53 27.37 6.74
C MET A 149 -28.49 28.41 7.34
N GLY A 150 -29.79 28.16 7.22
CA GLY A 150 -30.83 29.03 7.77
C GLY A 150 -30.97 30.39 7.07
N GLU A 151 -31.81 31.26 7.64
CA GLU A 151 -32.13 32.58 7.06
C GLU A 151 -31.07 33.65 7.35
N GLY A 152 -30.05 33.33 8.15
CA GLY A 152 -29.05 34.29 8.67
C GLY A 152 -27.79 34.47 7.83
N GLY A 153 -27.63 33.75 6.72
CA GLY A 153 -26.47 33.88 5.83
C GLY A 153 -25.19 33.16 6.29
N THR A 154 -25.16 32.57 7.48
CA THR A 154 -24.03 31.80 8.00
C THR A 154 -23.82 30.52 7.20
N THR A 155 -22.58 30.24 6.82
CA THR A 155 -22.21 29.01 6.14
C THR A 155 -22.05 27.84 7.12
N LEU A 156 -22.17 26.60 6.62
CA LEU A 156 -21.90 25.41 7.41
C LEU A 156 -20.45 25.41 7.91
N GLY A 157 -19.48 25.85 7.10
CA GLY A 157 -18.08 26.00 7.50
C GLY A 157 -17.91 26.90 8.72
N GLU A 158 -18.55 28.08 8.71
CA GLU A 158 -18.54 29.00 9.86
C GLU A 158 -19.20 28.39 11.10
N LEU A 159 -20.33 27.67 10.92
CA LEU A 159 -21.01 27.01 12.03
C LEU A 159 -20.13 25.93 12.67
N VAL A 160 -19.51 25.06 11.87
CA VAL A 160 -18.66 23.98 12.41
C VAL A 160 -17.38 24.53 13.05
N ALA A 161 -16.81 25.61 12.53
CA ALA A 161 -15.70 26.30 13.19
C ALA A 161 -16.10 26.79 14.61
N GLY A 162 -17.29 27.39 14.75
CA GLY A 162 -17.82 27.81 16.05
C GLY A 162 -18.05 26.64 17.03
N ILE A 163 -18.47 25.47 16.53
CA ILE A 163 -18.60 24.25 17.34
C ILE A 163 -17.23 23.80 17.88
N LEU A 164 -16.19 23.84 17.05
CA LEU A 164 -14.83 23.47 17.46
C LEU A 164 -14.26 24.43 18.52
N ASP A 165 -14.47 25.74 18.36
CA ASP A 165 -14.05 26.74 19.35
C ASP A 165 -14.77 26.55 20.69
N TYR A 166 -16.08 26.31 20.65
CA TYR A 166 -16.84 25.97 21.85
C TYR A 166 -16.31 24.69 22.52
N GLY A 167 -16.01 23.67 21.73
CA GLY A 167 -15.40 22.42 22.19
C GLY A 167 -14.06 22.63 22.90
N ALA A 168 -13.16 23.40 22.29
CA ALA A 168 -11.84 23.69 22.85
C ALA A 168 -11.91 24.50 24.15
N LEU A 169 -12.83 25.47 24.23
CA LEU A 169 -13.11 26.21 25.46
C LEU A 169 -13.66 25.27 26.55
N ALA A 170 -14.59 24.37 26.20
CA ALA A 170 -15.11 23.39 27.14
C ALA A 170 -14.02 22.41 27.61
N GLN A 171 -13.16 21.91 26.73
CA GLN A 171 -12.00 21.08 27.07
C GLN A 171 -11.09 21.78 28.08
N THR A 172 -10.79 23.07 27.84
CA THR A 172 -9.99 23.90 28.75
C THR A 172 -10.68 24.06 30.11
N PHE A 173 -11.96 24.45 30.11
CA PHE A 173 -12.75 24.67 31.32
C PHE A 173 -12.86 23.41 32.19
N PHE A 174 -13.14 22.26 31.57
CA PHE A 174 -13.29 20.97 32.25
C PHE A 174 -11.97 20.20 32.42
N ARG A 175 -10.84 20.76 31.96
CA ARG A 175 -9.50 20.14 31.99
C ARG A 175 -9.49 18.74 31.40
N TYR A 176 -10.03 18.60 30.19
CA TYR A 176 -10.21 17.34 29.49
C TYR A 176 -9.52 17.37 28.13
N ASN A 177 -8.65 16.40 27.85
CA ASN A 177 -7.99 16.19 26.55
C ASN A 177 -7.30 17.48 26.01
N LEU A 178 -6.43 18.08 26.83
CA LEU A 178 -5.85 19.41 26.58
C LEU A 178 -4.73 19.41 25.52
N ASP A 179 -4.17 18.25 25.25
CA ASP A 179 -3.22 17.96 24.17
C ASP A 179 -3.93 17.83 22.82
N ARG A 180 -5.21 17.46 22.80
CA ARG A 180 -6.02 17.29 21.59
C ARG A 180 -7.24 18.23 21.61
N LEU A 181 -6.99 19.53 21.62
CA LEU A 181 -8.04 20.56 21.56
C LEU A 181 -8.83 20.49 20.23
N ALA A 182 -10.15 20.65 20.28
CA ALA A 182 -11.03 20.48 19.13
C ALA A 182 -10.74 21.47 17.99
N ASN A 183 -10.22 22.67 18.29
CA ASN A 183 -9.86 23.68 17.29
C ASN A 183 -8.36 23.71 16.94
N ALA A 184 -7.60 22.69 17.31
CA ALA A 184 -6.21 22.54 16.87
C ALA A 184 -6.13 22.21 15.36
N ASN A 185 -4.93 22.26 14.80
CA ASN A 185 -4.68 21.84 13.42
C ASN A 185 -4.55 20.32 13.35
N TYR A 186 -5.43 19.68 12.57
CA TYR A 186 -5.43 18.24 12.33
C TYR A 186 -5.18 17.92 10.86
N TYR A 187 -4.60 16.75 10.63
CA TYR A 187 -4.32 16.19 9.32
C TYR A 187 -4.83 14.76 9.29
N GLU A 188 -5.58 14.42 8.26
CA GLU A 188 -6.05 13.07 8.05
C GLU A 188 -4.90 12.16 7.60
N ILE A 189 -4.74 11.05 8.30
CA ILE A 189 -3.91 9.94 7.87
C ILE A 189 -4.84 8.77 7.55
N SER A 190 -4.65 8.17 6.39
CA SER A 190 -5.43 7.02 5.94
C SER A 190 -4.55 5.86 5.45
N ALA A 191 -5.05 4.65 5.61
CA ALA A 191 -4.42 3.41 5.17
C ALA A 191 -5.33 2.65 4.20
N VAL A 192 -4.82 2.36 3.01
CA VAL A 192 -5.46 1.51 1.98
C VAL A 192 -4.85 0.12 2.07
N ASN A 193 -5.68 -0.91 2.04
CA ASN A 193 -5.30 -2.33 2.24
C ASN A 193 -4.62 -2.67 3.58
N GLY A 194 -4.43 -1.70 4.48
CA GLY A 194 -4.04 -1.92 5.87
C GLY A 194 -4.95 -1.15 6.83
N THR A 195 -4.49 -0.91 8.05
CA THR A 195 -5.19 -0.21 9.12
C THR A 195 -4.23 0.68 9.92
N LEU A 196 -4.78 1.53 10.76
CA LEU A 196 -4.06 2.22 11.82
C LEU A 196 -3.93 1.33 13.07
N ALA A 197 -3.22 1.80 14.09
CA ALA A 197 -3.01 1.11 15.36
C ALA A 197 -4.30 0.59 16.02
N ASP A 198 -5.39 1.34 15.88
CA ASP A 198 -6.70 1.05 16.48
C ASP A 198 -7.62 0.19 15.58
N GLY A 199 -7.09 -0.33 14.46
CA GLY A 199 -7.83 -1.15 13.49
C GLY A 199 -8.62 -0.36 12.45
N THR A 200 -8.71 0.96 12.58
CA THR A 200 -9.48 1.80 11.64
C THR A 200 -8.71 2.10 10.35
N LYS A 201 -9.39 2.59 9.32
CA LYS A 201 -8.75 2.95 8.03
C LYS A 201 -8.23 4.38 7.98
N SER A 202 -8.75 5.29 8.80
CA SER A 202 -8.26 6.66 8.86
C SER A 202 -8.46 7.29 10.24
N GLY A 203 -7.85 8.46 10.43
CA GLY A 203 -8.03 9.28 11.62
C GLY A 203 -7.39 10.65 11.49
N LEU A 204 -7.78 11.55 12.38
CA LEU A 204 -7.23 12.89 12.50
C LEU A 204 -6.15 12.95 13.58
N PHE A 205 -5.00 13.52 13.21
CA PHE A 205 -3.82 13.61 14.06
C PHE A 205 -3.20 15.01 13.94
N GLN A 206 -2.56 15.49 15.01
CA GLN A 206 -1.78 16.72 14.95
C GLN A 206 -0.39 16.47 14.36
N ALA A 207 0.22 17.50 13.78
CA ALA A 207 1.58 17.43 13.28
C ALA A 207 2.57 17.03 14.39
N GLY A 208 3.48 16.10 14.09
CA GLY A 208 4.44 15.54 15.03
C GLY A 208 3.96 14.32 15.80
N GLU A 209 2.68 13.97 15.76
CA GLU A 209 2.19 12.71 16.33
C GLU A 209 2.77 11.50 15.58
N LEU A 210 3.00 10.40 16.31
CA LEU A 210 3.39 9.13 15.73
C LEU A 210 2.15 8.27 15.49
N VAL A 211 1.99 7.81 14.25
CA VAL A 211 0.90 6.93 13.84
C VAL A 211 1.49 5.59 13.41
N THR A 212 0.97 4.50 13.95
CA THR A 212 1.33 3.15 13.51
C THR A 212 0.41 2.72 12.37
N LEU A 213 1.00 2.30 11.26
CA LEU A 213 0.35 1.62 10.15
C LEU A 213 0.56 0.11 10.31
N ASN A 214 -0.50 -0.67 10.10
CA ASN A 214 -0.49 -2.12 10.19
C ASN A 214 -1.03 -2.70 8.88
N ALA A 215 -0.31 -3.68 8.32
CA ALA A 215 -0.75 -4.47 7.19
C ALA A 215 -0.79 -5.95 7.59
N PRO A 216 -1.82 -6.70 7.16
CA PRO A 216 -1.75 -8.16 7.17
C PRO A 216 -0.47 -8.65 6.51
N ALA A 217 0.16 -9.68 7.07
CA ALA A 217 1.38 -10.28 6.50
C ALA A 217 1.15 -10.85 5.09
N GLU A 218 -0.09 -11.26 4.80
CA GLU A 218 -0.53 -11.78 3.53
C GLU A 218 -1.95 -11.30 3.25
N LYS A 219 -2.26 -11.08 1.97
CA LYS A 219 -3.60 -10.81 1.49
C LYS A 219 -3.83 -11.63 0.22
N ASP A 220 -4.90 -12.42 0.20
CA ASP A 220 -5.29 -13.26 -0.93
C ASP A 220 -4.17 -14.20 -1.44
N GLY A 221 -3.35 -14.77 -0.53
CA GLY A 221 -2.23 -15.63 -0.93
C GLY A 221 -0.94 -14.88 -1.28
N VAL A 222 -0.97 -13.55 -1.31
CA VAL A 222 0.16 -12.71 -1.73
C VAL A 222 0.78 -12.04 -0.49
N PRO A 223 2.10 -12.15 -0.27
CA PRO A 223 2.75 -11.57 0.90
C PRO A 223 2.83 -10.05 0.80
N PHE A 224 2.83 -9.39 1.96
CA PHE A 224 3.09 -7.96 2.05
C PHE A 224 4.48 -7.64 1.50
N PHE A 225 4.57 -6.59 0.70
CA PHE A 225 5.81 -6.16 0.05
C PHE A 225 6.30 -4.82 0.59
N SER A 226 5.47 -3.77 0.55
CA SER A 226 5.86 -2.44 1.03
C SER A 226 4.68 -1.51 1.26
N TRP A 227 4.95 -0.40 1.93
CA TRP A 227 4.05 0.75 2.01
C TRP A 227 4.43 1.80 0.98
N LYS A 228 3.43 2.32 0.27
CA LYS A 228 3.57 3.43 -0.69
C LYS A 228 2.80 4.66 -0.21
N ASP A 229 3.33 5.85 -0.50
CA ASP A 229 2.59 7.11 -0.34
C ASP A 229 1.70 7.43 -1.56
N GLU A 230 1.02 8.58 -1.53
CA GLU A 230 0.13 9.02 -2.61
C GLU A 230 0.85 9.31 -3.94
N THR A 231 2.18 9.42 -3.94
CA THR A 231 3.01 9.60 -5.14
C THR A 231 3.51 8.28 -5.72
N GLY A 232 3.30 7.16 -5.02
CA GLY A 232 3.82 5.83 -5.36
C GLY A 232 5.23 5.56 -4.84
N ALA A 233 5.81 6.46 -4.04
CA ALA A 233 7.13 6.28 -3.44
C ALA A 233 7.06 5.28 -2.28
N THR A 234 8.08 4.42 -2.16
CA THR A 234 8.17 3.49 -1.02
C THR A 234 8.56 4.25 0.24
N VAL A 235 7.75 4.10 1.29
CA VAL A 235 7.99 4.75 2.60
C VAL A 235 8.38 3.75 3.70
N GLY A 236 8.22 2.44 3.45
CA GLY A 236 8.66 1.40 4.36
C GLY A 236 8.42 0.00 3.81
N THR A 237 9.14 -0.98 4.34
CA THR A 237 9.09 -2.40 3.94
C THR A 237 8.65 -3.31 5.08
N GLU A 238 8.37 -2.75 6.26
CA GLU A 238 7.82 -3.49 7.40
C GLU A 238 6.30 -3.40 7.37
N ALA A 239 5.62 -4.54 7.55
CA ALA A 239 4.16 -4.60 7.57
C ALA A 239 3.56 -3.72 8.69
N ASN A 240 4.29 -3.60 9.81
CA ASN A 240 3.96 -2.70 10.91
C ASN A 240 5.05 -1.62 11.01
N MET A 241 4.68 -0.36 10.76
CA MET A 241 5.63 0.75 10.79
C MET A 241 5.01 2.00 11.43
N GLN A 242 5.87 2.90 11.94
CA GLN A 242 5.45 4.19 12.46
C GLN A 242 5.80 5.31 11.47
N ILE A 243 4.88 6.27 11.32
CA ILE A 243 5.09 7.51 10.59
C ILE A 243 4.87 8.70 11.51
N THR A 244 5.62 9.77 11.28
CA THR A 244 5.38 11.06 11.94
C THR A 244 4.45 11.90 11.06
N VAL A 245 3.37 12.40 11.66
CA VAL A 245 2.36 13.21 10.97
C VAL A 245 2.98 14.55 10.56
N GLY A 246 2.87 14.88 9.27
CA GLY A 246 3.31 16.15 8.71
C GLY A 246 2.26 17.27 8.86
N THR A 247 2.37 18.29 8.00
CA THR A 247 1.39 19.39 7.92
C THR A 247 0.47 19.28 6.71
N THR A 248 0.28 18.07 6.19
CA THR A 248 -0.62 17.76 5.09
C THR A 248 -1.29 16.42 5.36
N GLU A 249 -2.49 16.24 4.84
CA GLU A 249 -3.18 14.95 4.79
C GLU A 249 -2.33 13.94 3.99
N LYS A 250 -2.41 12.66 4.36
CA LYS A 250 -1.64 11.57 3.72
C LYS A 250 -2.45 10.29 3.61
N THR A 251 -2.21 9.55 2.52
CA THR A 251 -2.73 8.20 2.30
C THR A 251 -1.57 7.25 2.07
N PHE A 252 -1.55 6.15 2.81
CA PHE A 252 -0.56 5.09 2.67
C PHE A 252 -1.22 3.83 2.14
N THR A 253 -0.62 3.18 1.15
CA THR A 253 -1.15 1.96 0.54
C THR A 253 -0.23 0.78 0.87
N ALA A 254 -0.78 -0.26 1.50
CA ALA A 254 -0.10 -1.54 1.64
C ALA A 254 -0.13 -2.26 0.30
N VAL A 255 1.06 -2.57 -0.22
CA VAL A 255 1.28 -3.27 -1.48
C VAL A 255 1.66 -4.72 -1.19
N TYR A 256 1.04 -5.63 -1.94
CA TYR A 256 1.24 -7.07 -1.87
C TYR A 256 1.74 -7.55 -3.22
N GLU A 257 2.88 -8.22 -3.23
CA GLU A 257 3.50 -8.72 -4.47
C GLU A 257 3.94 -10.16 -4.27
N GLU A 258 3.74 -10.99 -5.30
CA GLU A 258 4.22 -12.35 -5.29
C GLU A 258 5.74 -12.32 -5.29
N ILE A 259 6.35 -12.81 -4.21
CA ILE A 259 7.79 -12.99 -4.17
C ILE A 259 8.09 -14.19 -5.05
N VAL A 260 8.41 -13.93 -6.32
CA VAL A 260 9.05 -14.94 -7.17
C VAL A 260 10.46 -15.11 -6.61
N PRO A 261 10.79 -16.23 -5.95
CA PRO A 261 12.15 -16.44 -5.47
C PRO A 261 13.07 -16.40 -6.69
N GLU A 262 14.21 -15.69 -6.61
CA GLU A 262 15.25 -15.89 -7.61
C GLU A 262 15.53 -17.40 -7.68
N GLU A 263 15.53 -17.97 -8.88
CA GLU A 263 15.95 -19.37 -9.11
C GLU A 263 17.20 -19.63 -8.27
N PRO A 264 17.24 -20.69 -7.43
CA PRO A 264 18.40 -20.95 -6.60
C PRO A 264 19.64 -20.99 -7.50
N TYR A 265 20.77 -20.43 -7.06
CA TYR A 265 22.02 -20.48 -7.81
C TYR A 265 23.23 -20.59 -6.88
N ASN A 266 24.26 -21.29 -7.35
CA ASN A 266 25.58 -21.23 -6.73
C ASN A 266 26.41 -20.08 -7.33
N VAL A 267 26.28 -19.89 -8.64
CA VAL A 267 26.97 -18.84 -9.40
C VAL A 267 26.01 -18.28 -10.45
N LYS A 268 25.84 -16.96 -10.49
CA LYS A 268 25.00 -16.25 -11.45
C LYS A 268 25.85 -15.25 -12.21
N PHE A 269 25.91 -15.41 -13.52
CA PHE A 269 26.47 -14.42 -14.43
C PHE A 269 25.37 -13.44 -14.82
N MET A 270 25.71 -12.16 -14.94
CA MET A 270 24.74 -11.09 -15.16
C MET A 270 25.22 -10.15 -16.27
N LEU A 271 24.28 -9.76 -17.12
CA LEU A 271 24.36 -8.66 -18.06
C LEU A 271 23.20 -7.72 -17.73
N ASP A 272 23.44 -6.42 -17.70
CA ASP A 272 22.39 -5.44 -17.44
C ASP A 272 21.69 -5.04 -18.74
N ASP A 273 20.38 -4.79 -18.65
CA ASP A 273 19.62 -4.20 -19.75
C ASP A 273 20.18 -2.82 -20.09
N THR A 274 20.11 -2.48 -21.37
CA THR A 274 20.74 -1.25 -21.88
C THR A 274 19.95 -0.63 -23.01
N ALA A 275 20.23 0.64 -23.27
CA ALA A 275 19.66 1.39 -24.38
C ALA A 275 20.78 2.14 -25.12
N ALA A 276 20.69 2.18 -26.45
CA ALA A 276 21.67 2.85 -27.30
C ALA A 276 21.02 3.40 -28.58
N ALA A 277 21.49 4.56 -29.04
CA ALA A 277 20.99 5.18 -30.25
C ALA A 277 21.50 4.49 -31.52
N ILE A 278 20.78 4.67 -32.63
CA ILE A 278 21.19 4.15 -33.94
C ILE A 278 22.59 4.69 -34.31
N GLY A 279 23.51 3.77 -34.63
CA GLY A 279 24.90 4.07 -34.98
C GLY A 279 25.86 4.21 -33.79
N GLU A 280 25.33 4.23 -32.55
CA GLU A 280 26.12 4.44 -31.33
C GLU A 280 26.85 3.15 -30.90
N GLU A 281 28.06 3.32 -30.31
CA GLU A 281 28.70 2.26 -29.53
C GLU A 281 28.26 2.33 -28.06
N PHE A 282 27.91 1.18 -27.50
CA PHE A 282 27.53 1.04 -26.10
C PHE A 282 28.22 -0.16 -25.47
N VAL A 283 28.17 -0.19 -24.14
CA VAL A 283 28.78 -1.24 -23.33
C VAL A 283 27.74 -1.99 -22.51
N VAL A 284 27.92 -3.30 -22.38
CA VAL A 284 27.15 -4.16 -21.49
C VAL A 284 28.11 -4.76 -20.47
N PRO A 285 28.00 -4.39 -19.18
CA PRO A 285 28.84 -4.96 -18.14
C PRO A 285 28.51 -6.44 -17.92
N LEU A 286 29.53 -7.31 -17.97
CA LEU A 286 29.43 -8.70 -17.55
C LEU A 286 29.98 -8.83 -16.13
N SER A 287 29.16 -9.35 -15.23
CA SER A 287 29.52 -9.57 -13.83
C SER A 287 29.12 -10.96 -13.35
N VAL A 288 29.64 -11.35 -12.19
CA VAL A 288 29.32 -12.61 -11.52
C VAL A 288 28.97 -12.35 -10.06
N LYS A 289 27.98 -13.09 -9.57
CA LYS A 289 27.65 -13.20 -8.16
C LYS A 289 27.62 -14.67 -7.74
N SER A 290 28.18 -14.97 -6.57
CA SER A 290 28.18 -16.30 -5.97
C SER A 290 27.68 -16.24 -4.54
N ILE A 291 27.05 -17.33 -4.07
CA ILE A 291 26.78 -17.50 -2.64
C ILE A 291 28.10 -17.70 -1.88
N ASP A 292 28.13 -17.33 -0.61
CA ASP A 292 29.36 -17.32 0.20
C ASP A 292 30.04 -18.70 0.35
N THR A 293 29.32 -19.79 0.08
CA THR A 293 29.83 -21.17 0.13
C THR A 293 30.28 -21.72 -1.23
N ALA A 294 30.01 -21.03 -2.33
CA ALA A 294 30.32 -21.47 -3.70
C ALA A 294 31.70 -20.96 -4.14
N GLU A 295 32.75 -21.61 -3.66
CA GLU A 295 34.10 -21.37 -4.18
C GLU A 295 34.31 -21.98 -5.57
N VAL A 296 35.02 -21.29 -6.44
CA VAL A 296 35.35 -21.70 -7.80
C VAL A 296 36.85 -21.59 -8.06
N ASP A 297 37.39 -22.52 -8.85
CA ASP A 297 38.74 -22.44 -9.43
C ASP A 297 38.71 -22.22 -10.95
N GLY A 298 37.52 -22.27 -11.56
CA GLY A 298 37.29 -22.00 -12.98
C GLY A 298 35.97 -21.28 -13.23
N LEU A 299 36.01 -20.23 -14.05
CA LEU A 299 34.84 -19.56 -14.62
C LEU A 299 35.02 -19.43 -16.13
N ILE A 300 34.02 -19.84 -16.90
CA ILE A 300 34.04 -19.74 -18.36
C ILE A 300 32.77 -19.02 -18.83
N ALA A 301 32.93 -18.02 -19.68
CA ALA A 301 31.84 -17.44 -20.47
C ALA A 301 32.19 -17.56 -21.96
N TYR A 302 31.29 -18.13 -22.75
CA TYR A 302 31.54 -18.50 -24.14
C TYR A 302 30.27 -18.44 -24.98
N ASN A 303 30.41 -18.61 -26.30
CA ASN A 303 29.28 -18.65 -27.24
C ASN A 303 28.36 -17.42 -27.10
N LEU A 304 28.92 -16.22 -27.25
CA LEU A 304 28.16 -14.97 -27.27
C LEU A 304 27.13 -14.98 -28.40
N GLN A 305 25.87 -14.78 -28.03
CA GLN A 305 24.71 -14.74 -28.92
C GLN A 305 24.11 -13.32 -28.91
N TYR A 306 23.83 -12.82 -30.11
CA TYR A 306 23.14 -11.54 -30.34
C TYR A 306 22.62 -11.52 -31.78
N ASP A 307 21.65 -10.63 -32.06
CA ASP A 307 21.18 -10.43 -33.43
C ASP A 307 22.20 -9.60 -34.24
N LYS A 308 22.92 -10.27 -35.13
CA LYS A 308 23.92 -9.66 -36.02
C LYS A 308 23.30 -8.73 -37.07
N THR A 309 21.99 -8.74 -37.27
CA THR A 309 21.30 -7.77 -38.13
C THR A 309 21.07 -6.44 -37.43
N VAL A 310 21.05 -6.45 -36.08
CA VAL A 310 20.83 -5.28 -35.23
C VAL A 310 22.16 -4.72 -34.69
N LEU A 311 23.03 -5.59 -34.18
CA LEU A 311 24.26 -5.21 -33.50
C LEU A 311 25.51 -5.70 -34.21
N GLU A 312 26.62 -5.00 -33.98
CA GLU A 312 27.98 -5.41 -34.29
C GLU A 312 28.78 -5.52 -32.99
N PHE A 313 29.34 -6.69 -32.70
CA PHE A 313 30.25 -6.85 -31.56
C PHE A 313 31.60 -6.22 -31.89
N VAL A 314 32.03 -5.29 -31.06
CA VAL A 314 33.27 -4.52 -31.26
C VAL A 314 34.43 -5.14 -30.49
N GLY A 315 34.18 -5.65 -29.27
CA GLY A 315 35.20 -6.32 -28.47
C GLY A 315 34.89 -6.36 -26.98
N PHE A 316 35.82 -6.93 -26.21
CA PHE A 316 35.81 -6.86 -24.75
C PHE A 316 36.75 -5.74 -24.28
N GLU A 317 36.33 -4.99 -23.27
CA GLU A 317 37.13 -3.92 -22.67
C GLU A 317 36.93 -3.82 -21.16
N SER A 318 37.63 -2.89 -20.51
CA SER A 318 37.44 -2.56 -19.08
C SER A 318 37.49 -3.80 -18.17
N TYR A 319 38.60 -4.55 -18.23
CA TYR A 319 38.79 -5.77 -17.47
C TYR A 319 38.76 -5.52 -15.97
N GLY A 320 37.77 -6.13 -15.31
CA GLY A 320 37.51 -6.01 -13.88
C GLY A 320 38.40 -6.91 -13.03
N SER A 321 38.15 -6.89 -11.72
CA SER A 321 38.95 -7.58 -10.71
C SER A 321 39.04 -9.09 -10.93
N LEU A 322 37.97 -9.70 -11.46
CA LEU A 322 37.94 -11.14 -11.74
C LEU A 322 38.91 -11.52 -12.87
N ILE A 323 39.05 -10.70 -13.90
CA ILE A 323 40.08 -10.92 -14.94
C ILE A 323 41.47 -10.67 -14.35
N THR A 324 41.69 -9.52 -13.72
CA THR A 324 43.04 -9.16 -13.24
C THR A 324 43.54 -10.07 -12.11
N GLY A 325 42.64 -10.66 -11.33
CA GLY A 325 42.94 -11.62 -10.28
C GLY A 325 43.03 -13.07 -10.75
N SER A 326 42.73 -13.36 -12.02
CA SER A 326 42.88 -14.70 -12.58
C SER A 326 44.35 -15.02 -12.92
N VAL A 327 44.67 -16.32 -13.01
CA VAL A 327 46.04 -16.80 -13.28
C VAL A 327 46.61 -16.27 -14.59
N ALA A 328 45.78 -16.14 -15.64
CA ALA A 328 46.23 -15.70 -16.97
C ALA A 328 45.96 -14.21 -17.25
N GLY A 329 45.28 -13.50 -16.34
CA GLY A 329 44.96 -12.08 -16.52
C GLY A 329 44.20 -11.82 -17.83
N ALA A 330 44.60 -10.78 -18.55
CA ALA A 330 44.02 -10.45 -19.86
C ALA A 330 44.13 -11.58 -20.91
N ASN A 331 45.09 -12.50 -20.79
CA ASN A 331 45.22 -13.65 -21.70
C ASN A 331 44.08 -14.67 -21.53
N SER A 332 43.26 -14.55 -20.50
CA SER A 332 42.02 -15.32 -20.35
C SER A 332 40.94 -14.94 -21.35
N VAL A 333 41.06 -13.80 -22.03
CA VAL A 333 40.08 -13.31 -23.00
C VAL A 333 40.56 -13.59 -24.42
N VAL A 334 39.83 -14.45 -25.13
CA VAL A 334 40.08 -14.77 -26.55
C VAL A 334 38.96 -14.15 -27.38
N ALA A 335 39.13 -12.87 -27.73
CA ALA A 335 38.12 -12.07 -28.42
C ALA A 335 37.63 -12.70 -29.74
N ALA A 336 38.54 -13.30 -30.52
CA ALA A 336 38.20 -13.97 -31.79
C ALA A 336 37.19 -15.12 -31.65
N ASN A 337 37.11 -15.74 -30.47
CA ASN A 337 36.21 -16.86 -30.18
C ASN A 337 35.06 -16.47 -29.24
N HIS A 338 34.95 -15.18 -28.88
CA HIS A 338 34.04 -14.70 -27.83
C HIS A 338 34.14 -15.52 -26.54
N LEU A 339 35.37 -15.84 -26.11
CA LEU A 339 35.66 -16.72 -24.99
C LEU A 339 36.37 -15.96 -23.87
N ILE A 340 35.92 -16.16 -22.65
CA ILE A 340 36.57 -15.75 -21.41
C ILE A 340 36.77 -17.00 -20.57
N ASN A 341 38.01 -17.33 -20.21
CA ASN A 341 38.36 -18.52 -19.43
C ASN A 341 39.27 -18.14 -18.24
N LEU A 342 38.66 -17.99 -17.07
CA LEU A 342 39.32 -17.54 -15.84
C LEU A 342 39.66 -18.74 -14.96
N GLY A 343 40.94 -18.89 -14.62
CA GLY A 343 41.40 -19.87 -13.63
C GLY A 343 41.91 -19.17 -12.38
N TYR A 344 41.69 -19.78 -11.21
CA TYR A 344 42.11 -19.24 -9.91
C TYR A 344 42.90 -20.25 -9.09
N SER A 345 43.93 -19.79 -8.38
CA SER A 345 44.69 -20.56 -7.40
C SER A 345 45.20 -19.62 -6.30
N PRO A 346 44.67 -19.70 -5.06
CA PRO A 346 43.63 -20.61 -4.58
C PRO A 346 42.24 -20.32 -5.18
N ALA A 347 41.27 -21.22 -4.94
CA ALA A 347 39.86 -21.00 -5.31
C ALA A 347 39.29 -19.77 -4.59
N ILE A 348 38.28 -19.13 -5.19
CA ILE A 348 37.65 -17.91 -4.68
C ILE A 348 36.13 -18.02 -4.64
N VAL A 349 35.47 -17.23 -3.80
CA VAL A 349 34.04 -16.92 -4.00
C VAL A 349 33.96 -15.76 -5.00
N ALA A 350 33.44 -16.04 -6.21
CA ALA A 350 33.49 -15.09 -7.31
C ALA A 350 32.36 -14.04 -7.21
N ASN A 351 32.73 -12.81 -6.86
CA ASN A 351 31.81 -11.68 -6.86
C ASN A 351 32.49 -10.47 -7.53
N GLY A 352 31.81 -9.87 -8.50
CA GLY A 352 32.24 -8.61 -9.13
C GLY A 352 32.23 -8.63 -10.66
N THR A 353 32.83 -7.60 -11.23
CA THR A 353 32.87 -7.38 -12.68
C THR A 353 33.93 -8.25 -13.35
N ILE A 354 33.56 -8.89 -14.46
CA ILE A 354 34.49 -9.57 -15.37
C ILE A 354 35.05 -8.53 -16.35
N CYS A 355 34.21 -7.96 -17.21
CA CYS A 355 34.59 -6.98 -18.23
C CYS A 355 33.34 -6.30 -18.81
N ASN A 356 33.54 -5.36 -19.72
CA ASN A 356 32.48 -4.82 -20.57
C ASN A 356 32.50 -5.48 -21.94
N LEU A 357 31.32 -5.81 -22.47
CA LEU A 357 31.12 -6.18 -23.86
C LEU A 357 30.74 -4.92 -24.63
N ARG A 358 31.53 -4.55 -25.65
CA ARG A 358 31.27 -3.38 -26.47
C ARG A 358 30.57 -3.77 -27.75
N PHE A 359 29.47 -3.09 -28.04
CA PHE A 359 28.65 -3.29 -29.23
C PHE A 359 28.43 -1.97 -29.95
N ARG A 360 28.07 -2.03 -31.23
CA ARG A 360 27.57 -0.91 -32.01
C ARG A 360 26.18 -1.22 -32.56
N VAL A 361 25.25 -0.28 -32.46
CA VAL A 361 23.94 -0.38 -33.14
C VAL A 361 24.13 -0.09 -34.62
N LYS A 362 23.62 -0.95 -35.51
CA LYS A 362 23.73 -0.74 -36.95
C LYS A 362 22.81 0.39 -37.43
N ASN A 363 23.29 1.16 -38.40
CA ASN A 363 22.55 2.29 -38.99
C ASN A 363 21.26 1.90 -39.73
N THR A 364 21.05 0.61 -39.98
CA THR A 364 19.90 0.09 -40.74
C THR A 364 18.71 -0.31 -39.87
N VAL A 365 18.81 -0.12 -38.56
CA VAL A 365 17.81 -0.56 -37.58
C VAL A 365 16.81 0.54 -37.30
N SER A 366 15.55 0.18 -37.05
CA SER A 366 14.51 1.12 -36.63
C SER A 366 14.57 1.39 -35.13
N ALA A 367 14.17 2.60 -34.71
CA ALA A 367 13.94 2.90 -33.30
C ALA A 367 12.93 1.92 -32.67
N ASP A 368 13.04 1.74 -31.36
CA ASP A 368 12.24 0.83 -30.53
C ASP A 368 12.45 -0.67 -30.83
N THR A 369 13.43 -1.02 -31.68
CA THR A 369 13.84 -2.42 -31.86
C THR A 369 14.46 -2.94 -30.58
N GLN A 370 13.96 -4.05 -30.07
CA GLN A 370 14.55 -4.79 -28.95
C GLN A 370 15.29 -6.02 -29.46
N THR A 371 16.47 -6.28 -28.90
CA THR A 371 17.24 -7.50 -29.18
C THR A 371 17.87 -8.04 -27.91
N THR A 372 18.19 -9.33 -27.89
CA THR A 372 18.76 -10.01 -26.72
C THR A 372 20.25 -10.26 -26.93
N ILE A 373 21.04 -10.02 -25.88
CA ILE A 373 22.45 -10.40 -25.80
C ILE A 373 22.59 -11.45 -24.70
N SER A 374 23.21 -12.59 -24.99
CA SER A 374 23.41 -13.66 -24.00
C SER A 374 24.71 -14.43 -24.23
N MET A 375 25.18 -15.13 -23.20
CA MET A 375 26.35 -16.03 -23.29
C MET A 375 26.03 -17.38 -22.63
N GLN A 376 26.73 -18.43 -23.06
CA GLN A 376 26.79 -19.67 -22.29
C GLN A 376 27.90 -19.57 -21.24
N VAL A 377 27.73 -20.28 -20.12
CA VAL A 377 28.67 -20.21 -19.00
C VAL A 377 28.91 -21.56 -18.36
N SER A 378 30.03 -21.69 -17.67
CA SER A 378 30.28 -22.77 -16.71
C SER A 378 31.12 -22.26 -15.53
N ALA A 379 30.93 -22.87 -14.38
CA ALA A 379 31.75 -22.68 -13.19
C ALA A 379 32.22 -24.03 -12.67
N SER A 380 33.45 -24.11 -12.17
CA SER A 380 34.03 -25.36 -11.66
C SER A 380 34.80 -25.16 -10.36
N LYS A 381 34.88 -26.25 -9.58
CA LYS A 381 35.79 -26.41 -8.44
C LYS A 381 36.43 -27.79 -8.51
N ASN A 382 37.75 -27.87 -8.35
CA ASN A 382 38.53 -29.10 -8.46
C ASN A 382 38.27 -29.85 -9.77
N ARG A 383 38.12 -29.10 -10.87
CA ARG A 383 37.79 -29.60 -12.23
C ARG A 383 36.43 -30.31 -12.34
N GLN A 384 35.54 -30.14 -11.36
CA GLN A 384 34.16 -30.59 -11.43
C GLN A 384 33.24 -29.39 -11.65
N PRO A 385 32.24 -29.48 -12.54
CA PRO A 385 31.26 -28.41 -12.72
C PRO A 385 30.46 -28.22 -11.43
N LEU A 386 30.13 -26.97 -11.12
CA LEU A 386 29.15 -26.66 -10.08
C LEU A 386 27.74 -26.86 -10.66
N ASP A 387 26.85 -27.38 -9.83
CA ASP A 387 25.43 -27.37 -10.12
C ASP A 387 24.87 -25.95 -10.03
N THR A 388 23.78 -25.69 -10.75
CA THR A 388 22.98 -24.47 -10.60
C THR A 388 23.75 -23.17 -10.91
N VAL A 389 24.31 -23.11 -12.13
CA VAL A 389 24.98 -21.93 -12.70
C VAL A 389 24.03 -21.22 -13.66
N ILE A 390 23.78 -19.93 -13.43
CA ILE A 390 22.86 -19.12 -14.24
C ILE A 390 23.65 -18.36 -15.32
N ALA A 391 23.22 -18.53 -16.56
CA ALA A 391 23.77 -17.84 -17.72
C ALA A 391 23.23 -16.40 -17.82
N PRO A 392 24.05 -15.44 -18.29
CA PRO A 392 23.61 -14.06 -18.42
C PRO A 392 22.79 -13.86 -19.69
N SER A 393 21.79 -13.00 -19.59
CA SER A 393 21.01 -12.50 -20.72
C SER A 393 20.52 -11.10 -20.40
N CYS A 394 20.54 -10.18 -21.37
CA CYS A 394 19.92 -8.87 -21.24
C CYS A 394 19.20 -8.45 -22.54
N VAL A 395 18.32 -7.47 -22.42
CA VAL A 395 17.66 -6.79 -23.53
C VAL A 395 18.39 -5.48 -23.83
N ALA A 396 18.76 -5.31 -25.09
CA ALA A 396 19.24 -4.05 -25.63
C ALA A 396 18.11 -3.39 -26.43
N THR A 397 17.73 -2.17 -26.04
CA THR A 397 16.71 -1.37 -26.72
C THR A 397 17.36 -0.31 -27.61
N VAL A 398 17.00 -0.30 -28.89
CA VAL A 398 17.48 0.72 -29.84
C VAL A 398 16.62 1.97 -29.72
N THR A 399 17.23 3.11 -29.45
CA THR A 399 16.54 4.40 -29.38
C THR A 399 16.72 5.19 -30.67
N ALA A 400 15.81 6.15 -30.90
CA ALA A 400 16.00 7.15 -31.95
C ALA A 400 17.29 7.97 -31.70
N GLN A 401 17.80 8.54 -32.79
CA GLN A 401 19.04 9.32 -32.80
C GLN A 401 18.86 10.72 -32.21
#